data_AF-A0A4Q3BXW9-F1
#
_entry.id   AF-A0A4Q3BXW9-F1
#
_cell.length_a   1.000
_cell.length_b   1.000
_cell.length_c   1.000
_cell.angle_alpha   90.00
_cell.angle_beta   90.00
_cell.angle_gamma   90.00
#
_symmetry.space_group_name_H-M   'P 1'
#
loop_
_entity.id
_entity.type
_entity.pdbx_description
1 polymer ?
#
loop_
_entity_poly.entity_id
_entity_poly.type
_entity_poly.pdbx_seq_one_letter_code
_entity_poly.pdbx_strand_id
1 'polypeptide(L)' 'GFEFDATQAQIADALGLTPVHVNRVMQALRKRGVIATAGRTIHILDWTTLAGLGEFESDYLELPSDQMRLSPAPDG' A
#
# COMPACT_ATOMS: atom_id res chain seq x y z
N GLY A 1 11.15 -7.93 4.26
CA GLY A 1 10.94 -6.46 4.22
C GLY A 1 11.05 -6.02 2.80
N PHE A 2 10.38 -4.94 2.42
CA PHE A 2 10.46 -4.35 1.09
C PHE A 2 11.10 -2.96 1.18
N GLU A 3 11.84 -2.59 0.14
CA GLU A 3 12.35 -1.24 0.00
C GLU A 3 11.18 -0.32 -0.35
N PHE A 4 11.03 0.76 0.44
CA PHE A 4 9.95 1.71 0.28
C PHE A 4 10.55 3.09 0.18
N ASP A 5 10.88 3.45 -1.06
CA ASP A 5 11.59 4.68 -1.40
C ASP A 5 10.75 5.96 -1.32
N ALA A 6 9.49 5.84 -0.87
CA ALA A 6 8.61 6.97 -0.66
C ALA A 6 8.83 7.59 0.73
N THR A 7 9.14 8.88 0.75
CA THR A 7 9.11 9.69 1.98
C THR A 7 7.68 9.87 2.47
N GLN A 8 7.50 10.20 3.76
CA GLN A 8 6.17 10.48 4.31
C GLN A 8 5.47 11.66 3.61
N ALA A 9 6.24 12.61 3.08
CA ALA A 9 5.70 13.71 2.27
C ALA A 9 5.14 13.18 0.94
N GLN A 10 5.88 12.33 0.23
CA GLN A 10 5.40 11.73 -1.02
C GLN A 10 4.16 10.85 -0.82
N ILE A 11 4.08 10.09 0.28
CA ILE A 11 2.88 9.33 0.64
C ILE A 11 1.70 10.28 0.91
N ALA A 12 1.95 11.37 1.65
CA ALA A 12 0.93 12.34 1.98
C ALA A 12 0.37 13.02 0.72
N ASP A 13 1.24 13.47 -0.18
CA ASP A 13 0.87 14.09 -1.45
C ASP A 13 0.04 13.12 -2.33
N ALA A 14 0.47 11.85 -2.44
CA ALA A 14 -0.24 10.85 -3.23
C ALA A 14 -1.64 10.51 -2.70
N LEU A 15 -1.84 10.59 -1.38
CA LEU A 15 -3.10 10.22 -0.72
C LEU A 15 -3.97 11.44 -0.34
N GLY A 16 -3.55 12.67 -0.66
CA GLY A 16 -4.24 13.89 -0.23
C GLY A 16 -4.26 14.07 1.29
N LEU A 17 -3.29 13.49 1.99
CA LEU A 17 -3.15 13.56 3.45
C LEU A 17 -2.11 14.61 3.85
N THR A 18 -1.98 14.86 5.15
CA THR A 18 -0.86 15.66 5.67
C THR A 18 0.31 14.75 6.07
N PRO A 19 1.58 15.19 5.94
CA PRO A 19 2.74 14.40 6.39
C PRO A 19 2.66 14.00 7.87
N VAL A 20 2.10 14.87 8.72
CA VAL A 20 1.87 14.57 10.15
C VAL A 20 0.85 13.46 10.34
N HIS A 21 -0.20 13.39 9.51
CA HIS A 21 -1.16 12.30 9.56
C HIS A 21 -0.50 10.96 9.18
N VAL A 22 0.27 10.94 8.08
CA VAL A 22 1.04 9.75 7.66
C VAL A 22 2.00 9.30 8.78
N ASN A 23 2.70 10.23 9.42
CA ASN A 23 3.59 9.94 10.53
C ASN A 23 2.87 9.24 11.69
N ARG A 24 1.70 9.76 12.08
CA ARG A 24 0.87 9.21 13.17
C ARG A 24 0.42 7.78 12.86
N VAL A 25 -0.01 7.50 11.63
CA VAL A 25 -0.38 6.14 11.20
C VAL A 25 0.82 5.20 11.27
N MET A 26 1.97 5.60 10.71
CA MET A 26 3.22 4.81 10.75
C MET A 26 3.71 4.57 12.18
N GLN A 27 3.55 5.54 13.08
CA GLN A 27 3.84 5.36 14.51
C GLN A 27 2.87 4.37 15.17
N ALA A 28 1.57 4.47 14.87
CA ALA A 28 0.56 3.56 15.43
C ALA A 28 0.81 2.11 15.00
N LEU A 29 1.12 1.86 13.72
CA LEU A 29 1.43 0.53 13.21
C LEU A 29 2.68 -0.08 13.88
N ARG A 30 3.73 0.74 14.10
CA ARG A 30 4.93 0.31 14.84
C ARG A 30 4.63 -0.01 16.30
N LYS A 31 3.86 0.85 16.99
CA LYS A 31 3.46 0.64 18.39
C LYS A 31 2.63 -0.64 18.56
N ARG A 32 1.82 -1.00 17.56
CA ARG A 32 1.02 -2.22 17.54
C ARG A 32 1.83 -3.47 17.17
N GLY A 33 3.11 -3.33 16.80
CA GLY A 33 3.94 -4.45 16.36
C GLY A 33 3.55 -5.02 14.99
N VAL A 34 2.79 -4.25 14.19
CA VAL A 34 2.33 -4.69 12.85
C VAL A 34 3.42 -4.50 11.80
N ILE A 35 4.23 -3.44 11.95
CA ILE A 35 5.38 -3.17 11.09
C ILE A 35 6.62 -2.83 11.92
N ALA A 36 7.79 -3.07 11.34
CA ALA A 36 9.05 -2.47 11.74
C ALA A 36 9.64 -1.66 10.57
N THR A 37 10.44 -0.64 10.88
CA THR A 37 11.09 0.22 9.88
C THR A 37 12.59 0.28 10.15
N ALA A 38 13.40 0.08 9.12
CA ALA A 38 14.86 0.21 9.17
C ALA A 38 15.32 1.05 7.97
N GLY A 39 15.73 2.30 8.21
CA GLY A 39 16.06 3.24 7.13
C GLY A 39 14.87 3.44 6.17
N ARG A 40 15.06 3.08 4.90
CA ARG A 40 14.06 3.13 3.82
C ARG A 40 13.29 1.81 3.63
N THR A 41 13.49 0.84 4.54
CA THR A 41 12.87 -0.48 4.45
C THR A 41 11.71 -0.60 5.44
N ILE A 42 10.58 -1.14 4.96
CA ILE A 42 9.44 -1.53 5.80
C ILE A 42 9.42 -3.06 5.89
N HIS A 43 9.35 -3.56 7.12
CA HIS A 43 9.11 -4.96 7.43
C HIS A 43 7.69 -5.11 7.94
N ILE A 44 6.87 -5.87 7.22
CA ILE A 44 5.56 -6.27 7.70
C ILE A 44 5.78 -7.47 8.63
N LEU A 45 5.37 -7.31 9.89
CA LEU A 45 5.51 -8.33 10.92
C LEU A 45 4.25 -9.19 11.04
N ASP A 46 3.08 -8.57 10.81
CA ASP A 46 1.77 -9.22 10.80
C ASP A 46 0.96 -8.72 9.60
N TRP A 47 0.94 -9.54 8.53
CA TRP A 47 0.21 -9.23 7.30
C TRP A 47 -1.29 -9.20 7.52
N THR A 48 -1.84 -10.15 8.26
CA THR A 48 -3.29 -10.27 8.47
C THR A 48 -3.84 -9.04 9.19
N THR A 49 -3.18 -8.62 10.27
CA THR A 49 -3.57 -7.40 10.98
C THR A 49 -3.38 -6.15 10.12
N LEU A 50 -2.29 -6.07 9.33
CA LEU A 50 -2.08 -4.93 8.43
C LEU A 50 -3.18 -4.80 7.37
N ALA A 51 -3.53 -5.92 6.73
CA ALA A 51 -4.59 -5.97 5.72
C ALA A 51 -5.93 -5.58 6.32
N GLY A 52 -6.30 -6.13 7.49
CA GLY A 52 -7.54 -5.78 8.18
C GLY A 52 -7.61 -4.30 8.59
N LEU A 53 -6.50 -3.71 9.04
CA LEU A 53 -6.43 -2.27 9.37
C LEU A 53 -6.54 -1.36 8.15
N GLY A 54 -6.10 -1.85 6.98
CA GLY A 54 -6.21 -1.16 5.71
C GLY A 54 -7.51 -1.43 4.97
N GLU A 55 -8.44 -2.20 5.56
CA GLU A 55 -9.66 -2.69 4.89
C GLU A 55 -9.35 -3.34 3.54
N PHE A 56 -8.17 -3.96 3.44
CA PHE A 56 -7.69 -4.57 2.20
C PHE A 56 -8.32 -5.95 2.03
N GLU A 57 -9.17 -6.08 1.02
CA GLU A 57 -9.72 -7.37 0.57
C GLU A 57 -8.94 -7.85 -0.66
N SER A 58 -8.45 -9.09 -0.62
CA SER A 58 -7.60 -9.66 -1.68
C SER A 58 -8.29 -9.68 -3.05
N ASP A 59 -9.62 -9.80 -3.04
CA ASP A 59 -10.50 -9.85 -4.20
C ASP A 59 -10.39 -8.56 -5.05
N TYR A 60 -9.96 -7.44 -4.45
CA TYR A 60 -9.69 -6.18 -5.16
C TYR A 60 -8.52 -6.27 -6.16
N LEU A 61 -7.59 -7.22 -5.97
CA LEU A 61 -6.46 -7.47 -6.88
C LEU A 61 -6.69 -8.66 -7.82
N GLU A 62 -7.86 -9.32 -7.77
CA GLU A 62 -8.24 -10.32 -8.75
C GLU A 62 -8.49 -9.64 -10.10
N LEU A 63 -7.41 -9.36 -10.82
CA LEU A 63 -7.46 -9.00 -12.23
C LEU A 63 -8.10 -10.19 -12.97
N PRO A 64 -9.26 -10.01 -13.64
CA PRO A 64 -9.80 -11.04 -14.50
C PRO A 64 -8.73 -11.39 -15.51
N SER A 65 -8.27 -12.63 -15.49
CA SER A 65 -7.19 -13.13 -16.34
C SER A 65 -7.52 -13.06 -17.84
N ASP A 66 -8.75 -12.67 -18.19
CA ASP A 66 -9.31 -12.71 -19.54
C ASP A 66 -9.37 -11.33 -20.23
N GLN A 67 -9.08 -10.22 -19.53
CA GLN A 67 -9.16 -8.87 -20.13
C GLN A 67 -7.84 -8.37 -20.74
N MET A 68 -6.92 -9.28 -21.08
CA MET A 68 -5.76 -9.00 -21.97
C MET A 68 -5.97 -9.60 -23.38
N ARG A 69 -7.22 -9.89 -23.79
CA ARG A 69 -7.52 -9.98 -25.23
C ARG A 69 -7.74 -8.56 -25.73
N LEU A 70 -6.65 -7.96 -26.23
CA LEU A 70 -6.72 -6.87 -27.19
C LEU A 70 -7.69 -7.29 -28.31
N SER A 71 -8.93 -6.82 -28.26
CA SER A 71 -9.78 -6.79 -29.44
C SER A 71 -9.12 -5.83 -30.43
N PRO A 72 -8.96 -6.21 -31.71
CA PRO A 72 -8.44 -5.29 -32.71
C PRO A 72 -9.34 -4.05 -32.75
N ALA A 73 -8.71 -2.87 -32.86
CA ALA A 73 -9.43 -1.62 -33.03
C ALA A 73 -10.46 -1.77 -34.16
N PRO A 74 -11.72 -1.34 -33.97
CA PRO A 74 -12.64 -1.28 -35.09
C PRO A 74 -12.08 -0.26 -36.08
N ASP A 75 -11.70 -0.74 -37.26
CA ASP A 75 -11.48 0.10 -38.42
C ASP A 75 -12.76 0.92 -38.67
N GLY A 76 -12.61 2.24 -38.75
CA GLY A 76 -13.69 3.20 -39.00
C GLY A 76 -13.19 4.62 -39.04
#